data_AF-A0A7C5JU13-F1
#
_entry.id   AF-A0A7C5JU13-F1
#
_cell.length_a   1.000
_cell.length_b   1.000
_cell.length_c   1.000
_cell.angle_alpha   90.00
_cell.angle_beta   90.00
_cell.angle_gamma   90.00
#
_symmetry.space_group_name_H-M   'P 1'
#
loop_
_entity.id
_entity.type
_entity.pdbx_description
1 polymer ?
#
loop_
_entity_poly.entity_id
_entity_poly.type
_entity_poly.pdbx_seq_one_letter_code
_entity_poly.pdbx_strand_id
1 'polypeptide(L)'
;FAKHANRWVADHIGFDADISDVETALKVVKGNSLAKARILCAVLRAKGIPARVVGGLYFFDGVFMPHYWVELWAGPQPGWKPVDPSTGEDIGFSALHITLIEGAGKIGAGQINIIRAK
;
A
#
# COMPACT_ATOMS: atom_id res chain seq x y z
N PHE A 1 1.97 17.57 -0.28
CA PHE A 1 1.03 16.89 -1.21
C PHE A 1 0.74 15.45 -0.78
N ALA A 2 1.73 14.55 -0.75
CA ALA A 2 1.54 13.11 -0.51
C ALA A 2 0.70 12.78 0.74
N LYS A 3 0.96 13.44 1.88
CA LYS A 3 0.16 13.32 3.11
C LYS A 3 -1.33 13.53 2.87
N HIS A 4 -1.69 14.64 2.22
CA HIS A 4 -3.09 14.97 1.93
C HIS A 4 -3.71 13.99 0.93
N ALA A 5 -2.93 13.48 -0.03
CA ALA A 5 -3.40 12.45 -0.95
C ALA A 5 -3.70 11.13 -0.23
N ASN A 6 -2.82 10.68 0.68
CA ASN A 6 -3.06 9.50 1.51
C ASN A 6 -4.33 9.66 2.35
N ARG A 7 -4.42 10.80 3.06
CA ARG A 7 -5.58 11.13 3.90
C ARG A 7 -6.87 11.16 3.08
N TRP A 8 -6.85 11.76 1.89
CA TRP A 8 -8.02 11.78 1.02
C TRP A 8 -8.50 10.37 0.65
N VAL A 9 -7.59 9.47 0.24
CA VAL A 9 -7.97 8.08 -0.09
C VAL A 9 -8.48 7.32 1.14
N ALA A 10 -7.87 7.57 2.31
CA ALA A 10 -8.31 6.96 3.57
C ALA A 10 -9.73 7.38 3.94
N ASP A 11 -10.03 8.67 3.84
CA ASP A 11 -11.30 9.24 4.30
C ASP A 11 -12.43 9.07 3.27
N HIS A 12 -12.11 8.99 1.96
CA HIS A 12 -13.12 9.03 0.90
C HIS A 12 -13.36 7.70 0.21
N ILE A 13 -12.42 6.74 0.24
CA ILE A 13 -12.65 5.41 -0.33
C ILE A 13 -13.05 4.49 0.82
N GLY A 14 -14.29 4.00 0.86
CA GLY A 14 -14.73 3.04 1.87
C GLY A 14 -14.00 1.69 1.76
N PHE A 15 -14.11 0.84 2.77
CA PHE A 15 -13.59 -0.52 2.71
C PHE A 15 -14.62 -1.47 2.09
N ASP A 16 -14.17 -2.32 1.18
CA ASP A 16 -14.90 -3.45 0.63
C ASP A 16 -13.89 -4.55 0.26
N ALA A 17 -13.98 -5.72 0.89
CA ALA A 17 -12.96 -6.76 0.80
C ALA A 17 -12.83 -7.34 -0.62
N ASP A 18 -13.93 -7.36 -1.38
CA ASP A 18 -14.03 -8.04 -2.68
C ASP A 18 -13.58 -7.15 -3.85
N ILE A 19 -13.42 -5.85 -3.62
CA ILE A 19 -13.11 -4.87 -4.66
C ILE A 19 -11.62 -4.49 -4.61
N SER A 20 -10.82 -5.12 -5.46
CA SER A 20 -9.38 -4.83 -5.63
C SER A 20 -9.04 -4.04 -6.90
N ASP A 21 -10.00 -3.93 -7.82
CA ASP A 21 -9.90 -3.20 -9.08
C ASP A 21 -10.10 -1.70 -8.87
N VAL A 22 -9.28 -0.88 -9.52
CA VAL A 22 -9.27 0.58 -9.34
C VAL A 22 -10.48 1.24 -10.01
N GLU A 23 -10.86 0.77 -11.21
CA GLU A 23 -11.96 1.37 -11.95
C GLU A 23 -13.28 1.19 -11.20
N THR A 24 -13.51 -0.03 -10.73
CA THR A 24 -14.66 -0.37 -9.89
C THR A 24 -14.63 0.40 -8.58
N ALA A 25 -13.47 0.43 -7.90
CA ALA A 25 -13.35 1.11 -6.61
C ALA A 25 -13.63 2.61 -6.69
N LEU A 26 -13.23 3.28 -7.77
CA LEU A 26 -13.52 4.70 -7.99
C LEU A 26 -15.00 4.96 -8.34
N LYS A 27 -15.66 4.03 -9.07
CA LYS A 27 -17.09 4.13 -9.38
C LYS A 27 -17.98 3.99 -8.15
N VAL A 28 -17.67 3.01 -7.30
CA VAL A 28 -18.49 2.71 -6.10
C VAL A 28 -17.97 3.36 -4.83
N VAL A 29 -16.81 4.03 -4.91
CA VAL A 29 -16.17 4.75 -3.80
C VAL A 29 -15.84 3.80 -2.63
N LYS A 30 -15.48 2.55 -2.95
CA LYS A 30 -15.07 1.52 -1.97
C LYS A 30 -14.05 0.55 -2.56
N GLY A 31 -13.16 0.03 -1.73
CA GLY A 31 -12.24 -1.03 -2.12
C GLY A 31 -11.35 -1.51 -0.99
N ASN A 32 -10.70 -2.64 -1.21
CA ASN A 32 -9.78 -3.23 -0.24
C ASN A 32 -8.44 -2.49 -0.23
N SER A 33 -7.50 -2.95 0.60
CA SER A 33 -6.19 -2.33 0.76
C SER A 33 -5.41 -2.24 -0.55
N LEU A 34 -5.56 -3.23 -1.44
CA LEU A 34 -4.93 -3.20 -2.75
C LEU A 34 -5.53 -2.14 -3.67
N ALA A 35 -6.85 -2.00 -3.73
CA ALA A 35 -7.50 -0.93 -4.50
C ALA A 35 -7.07 0.44 -3.99
N LYS A 36 -7.14 0.66 -2.67
CA LYS A 36 -6.72 1.92 -2.02
C LYS A 36 -5.25 2.25 -2.30
N ALA A 37 -4.34 1.27 -2.16
CA ALA A 37 -2.92 1.45 -2.45
C ALA A 37 -2.67 1.79 -3.93
N ARG A 38 -3.38 1.15 -4.86
CA ARG A 38 -3.27 1.44 -6.31
C ARG A 38 -3.78 2.84 -6.65
N ILE A 39 -4.91 3.25 -6.09
CA ILE A 39 -5.45 4.62 -6.25
C ILE A 39 -4.41 5.65 -5.79
N LEU A 40 -3.90 5.51 -4.56
CA LEU A 40 -2.90 6.44 -4.02
C LEU A 40 -1.62 6.45 -4.87
N CYS A 41 -1.12 5.28 -5.25
CA CYS A 41 0.08 5.16 -6.07
C CYS A 41 -0.08 5.87 -7.43
N ALA A 42 -1.25 5.74 -8.08
CA ALA A 42 -1.57 6.45 -9.30
C ALA A 42 -1.60 7.99 -9.09
N VAL A 43 -2.24 8.46 -8.02
CA VAL A 43 -2.32 9.90 -7.67
C VAL A 43 -0.92 10.49 -7.44
N LEU A 44 -0.04 9.79 -6.74
CA LEU A 44 1.33 10.24 -6.48
C LEU A 44 2.15 10.31 -7.78
N ARG A 45 2.07 9.26 -8.61
CA ARG A 45 2.76 9.22 -9.92
C ARG A 45 2.27 10.32 -10.86
N ALA A 46 0.97 10.61 -10.87
CA ALA A 46 0.40 11.72 -11.64
C ALA A 46 0.94 13.10 -11.22
N LYS A 47 1.51 13.21 -10.01
CA LYS A 47 2.20 14.41 -9.51
C LYS A 47 3.72 14.34 -9.61
N GLY A 48 4.26 13.37 -10.34
CA GLY A 48 5.69 13.20 -10.54
C GLY A 48 6.43 12.64 -9.33
N ILE A 49 5.72 12.10 -8.33
CA ILE A 49 6.33 11.45 -7.16
C ILE A 49 6.51 9.97 -7.50
N PRO A 50 7.74 9.43 -7.55
CA PRO A 50 7.93 8.00 -7.70
C PRO A 50 7.27 7.28 -6.53
N ALA A 51 6.39 6.33 -6.83
CA ALA A 51 5.65 5.55 -5.84
C ALA A 51 5.53 4.09 -6.29
N ARG A 52 5.49 3.16 -5.35
CA ARG A 52 5.29 1.72 -5.59
C ARG A 52 4.27 1.15 -4.62
N VAL A 53 3.46 0.20 -5.11
CA VAL A 53 2.60 -0.61 -4.24
C VAL A 53 3.48 -1.65 -3.56
N VAL A 54 3.28 -1.80 -2.25
CA VAL A 54 3.94 -2.79 -1.41
C VAL A 54 2.87 -3.71 -0.83
N GLY A 55 3.17 -5.01 -0.78
CA GLY A 55 2.30 -6.03 -0.21
C GLY A 55 3.01 -6.79 0.89
N GLY A 56 2.24 -7.29 1.85
CA GLY A 56 2.80 -7.98 3.00
C GLY A 56 1.74 -8.38 4.01
N LEU A 57 2.11 -8.37 5.28
CA LEU A 57 1.21 -8.62 6.39
C LEU A 57 1.03 -7.35 7.21
N TYR A 58 -0.18 -7.13 7.73
CA TYR A 58 -0.48 -6.12 8.73
C TYR A 58 -1.07 -6.80 9.96
N PHE A 59 -0.56 -6.45 11.14
CA PHE A 59 -1.10 -6.94 12.40
C PHE A 59 -2.33 -6.12 12.80
N PHE A 60 -3.47 -6.77 12.84
CA PHE A 60 -4.74 -6.17 13.22
C PHE A 60 -5.52 -7.16 14.08
N ASP A 61 -6.04 -6.68 15.21
CA ASP A 61 -6.89 -7.46 16.11
C ASP A 61 -6.34 -8.85 16.49
N GLY A 62 -5.04 -8.88 16.85
CA GLY A 62 -4.40 -10.12 17.32
C GLY A 62 -3.91 -11.06 16.22
N VAL A 63 -4.17 -10.76 14.93
CA VAL A 63 -3.80 -11.61 13.80
C VAL A 63 -3.05 -10.85 12.72
N PHE A 64 -2.16 -11.55 12.00
CA PHE A 64 -1.54 -11.02 10.78
C PHE A 64 -2.44 -11.32 9.57
N MET A 65 -2.80 -10.28 8.82
CA MET A 65 -3.62 -10.40 7.63
C MET A 65 -2.89 -9.88 6.39
N PRO A 66 -3.13 -10.45 5.19
CA PRO A 66 -2.62 -9.89 3.94
C PRO A 66 -3.03 -8.43 3.77
N HIS A 67 -2.06 -7.58 3.45
CA HIS A 67 -2.29 -6.14 3.37
C HIS A 67 -1.42 -5.47 2.32
N TYR A 68 -1.88 -4.31 1.83
CA TYR A 68 -1.20 -3.53 0.80
C TYR A 68 -1.18 -2.05 1.16
N TRP A 69 -0.04 -1.41 0.92
CA TRP A 69 0.19 0.01 1.17
C TRP A 69 1.06 0.61 0.06
N VAL A 70 1.54 1.84 0.24
CA VAL A 70 2.35 2.55 -0.74
C VAL A 70 3.67 2.99 -0.13
N GLU A 71 4.75 2.84 -0.89
CA GLU A 71 6.00 3.55 -0.62
C GLU A 71 6.20 4.64 -1.67
N LEU A 72 6.57 5.83 -1.21
CA LEU A 72 6.88 6.98 -2.06
C LEU A 72 8.34 7.38 -1.89
N TRP A 73 8.98 7.82 -2.96
CA TRP A 73 10.37 8.27 -2.91
C TRP A 73 10.47 9.68 -2.32
N ALA A 74 11.14 9.81 -1.18
CA ALA A 74 11.34 11.05 -0.45
C ALA A 74 12.74 11.68 -0.67
N GLY A 75 13.42 11.30 -1.75
CA GLY A 75 14.79 11.74 -2.06
C GLY A 75 15.86 10.78 -1.53
N PRO A 76 17.15 11.05 -1.78
CA PRO A 76 18.26 10.15 -1.42
C PRO A 76 18.34 9.81 0.08
N GLN A 77 17.87 10.72 0.93
CA GLN A 77 17.64 10.50 2.35
C GLN A 77 16.29 11.14 2.70
N PRO A 78 15.31 10.40 3.25
CA PRO A 78 15.43 9.04 3.78
C PRO A 78 15.28 7.90 2.76
N GLY A 79 15.04 8.17 1.47
CA GLY A 79 14.74 7.14 0.47
C GLY A 79 13.24 6.86 0.36
N TRP A 80 12.86 5.58 0.27
CA TRP A 80 11.47 5.16 0.24
C TRP A 80 10.80 5.37 1.60
N LYS A 81 9.70 6.11 1.62
CA LYS A 81 8.87 6.33 2.81
C LYS A 81 7.53 5.62 2.65
N PRO A 82 7.13 4.75 3.60
CA PRO A 82 5.83 4.09 3.57
C PRO A 82 4.70 5.04 4.03
N VAL A 83 3.53 4.85 3.44
CA VAL A 83 2.23 5.44 3.81
C VAL A 83 1.13 4.43 3.54
N ASP A 84 0.08 4.42 4.36
CA ASP A 84 -1.01 3.46 4.22
C ASP A 84 -2.38 4.16 4.15
N PRO A 85 -3.10 4.05 3.01
CA PRO A 85 -4.42 4.64 2.83
C PRO A 85 -5.57 3.81 3.44
N SER A 86 -5.28 2.64 4.01
CA SER A 86 -6.26 1.80 4.70
C SER A 86 -6.30 2.08 6.19
N THR A 87 -5.14 2.33 6.81
CA THR A 87 -4.99 2.67 8.23
C THR A 87 -4.92 4.19 8.46
N GLY A 88 -4.72 4.98 7.41
CA GLY A 88 -4.60 6.43 7.50
C GLY A 88 -3.24 6.90 8.02
N GLU A 89 -2.20 6.09 7.90
CA GLU A 89 -0.83 6.40 8.32
C GLU A 89 -0.15 7.37 7.33
N ASP A 90 -0.40 8.68 7.52
CA ASP A 90 0.02 9.75 6.61
C ASP A 90 1.30 10.49 7.04
N ILE A 91 1.68 10.41 8.32
CA ILE A 91 2.89 11.06 8.88
C ILE A 91 3.85 10.03 9.47
N GLY A 92 3.34 9.17 10.35
CA GLY A 92 4.03 8.03 10.95
C GLY A 92 3.49 6.71 10.40
N PHE A 93 4.34 5.69 10.41
CA PHE A 93 4.04 4.36 9.92
C PHE A 93 4.42 3.36 11.01
N SER A 94 3.46 2.55 11.44
CA SER A 94 3.62 1.64 12.57
C SER A 94 4.52 0.45 12.21
N ALA A 95 5.09 -0.19 13.23
CA ALA A 95 5.85 -1.42 13.07
C ALA A 95 4.96 -2.66 12.89
N LEU A 96 3.66 -2.48 12.62
CA LEU A 96 2.68 -3.56 12.46
C LEU A 96 2.69 -4.16 11.04
N HIS A 97 3.45 -3.57 10.11
CA HIS A 97 3.57 -4.03 8.73
C HIS A 97 4.85 -4.84 8.53
N ILE A 98 4.72 -5.98 7.86
CA ILE A 98 5.83 -6.82 7.43
C ILE A 98 5.82 -6.88 5.90
N THR A 99 6.82 -6.27 5.27
CA THR A 99 6.99 -6.29 3.81
C THR A 99 7.33 -7.69 3.32
N LEU A 100 6.56 -8.20 2.35
CA LEU A 100 6.85 -9.48 1.68
C LEU A 100 7.00 -9.32 0.16
N ILE A 101 6.35 -8.31 -0.43
CA ILE A 101 6.23 -8.12 -1.87
C ILE A 101 6.46 -6.64 -2.19
N GLU A 102 7.41 -6.36 -3.07
CA GLU A 102 7.63 -5.02 -3.61
C GLU A 102 7.23 -4.95 -5.09
N GLY A 103 6.65 -3.82 -5.51
CA GLY A 103 6.48 -3.54 -6.94
C GLY A 103 5.32 -4.29 -7.62
N ALA A 104 4.26 -4.62 -6.88
CA ALA A 104 3.08 -5.37 -7.35
C ALA A 104 2.16 -4.62 -8.35
N GLY A 105 2.79 -3.91 -9.30
CA GLY A 105 2.29 -3.68 -10.66
C GLY A 105 3.02 -4.52 -11.72
N LYS A 106 3.94 -5.42 -11.36
CA LYS A 106 4.45 -6.51 -12.20
C LYS A 106 4.54 -7.80 -11.37
N ILE A 107 3.89 -8.88 -11.83
CA ILE A 107 4.18 -10.23 -11.34
C ILE A 107 5.48 -10.67 -12.03
N GLY A 108 6.56 -10.82 -11.26
CA GLY A 108 7.78 -11.49 -11.70
C GLY A 108 7.85 -12.87 -11.06
N ALA A 109 8.26 -13.89 -11.83
CA ALA A 109 8.61 -15.18 -11.27
C ALA A 109 9.84 -15.00 -10.35
N GLY A 110 9.73 -15.43 -9.09
CA GLY A 110 10.80 -15.41 -8.10
C GLY A 110 10.87 -16.75 -7.38
N GLN A 111 12.09 -17.18 -7.04
CA GLN A 111 12.35 -18.44 -6.36
C GLN A 111 12.41 -18.18 -4.85
N ILE A 112 11.53 -18.83 -4.07
CA ILE A 112 11.60 -18.79 -2.59
C ILE A 112 12.49 -19.95 -2.14
N ASN A 113 13.68 -19.63 -1.64
CA ASN A 113 14.55 -20.62 -1.03
C ASN A 113 14.15 -20.80 0.45
N ILE A 114 13.54 -21.93 0.77
CA ILE A 114 13.26 -22.31 2.16
C ILE A 114 14.56 -22.85 2.76
N ILE A 115 15.16 -22.09 3.68
CA ILE A 115 16.33 -22.54 4.44
C ILE A 115 15.85 -23.01 5.81
N ARG A 116 16.06 -24.30 6.13
CA ARG A 116 15.90 -24.79 7.50
C ARG A 116 17.08 -24.29 8.33
N ALA A 117 16.79 -23.52 9.39
CA ALA A 117 17.78 -23.25 10.42
C ALA A 117 18.14 -24.56 11.14
N LYS A 118 19.43 -24.77 11.39
CA LYS A 118 19.94 -25.87 12.23
C LYS A 118 19.77 -25.55 13.69
#